data_AF-A0A941WPI8-F1
#
_entry.id   AF-A0A941WPI8-F1
#
_cell.length_a   1.000
_cell.length_b   1.000
_cell.length_c   1.000
_cell.angle_alpha   90.00
_cell.angle_beta   90.00
_cell.angle_gamma   90.00
#
_symmetry.space_group_name_H-M   'P 1'
#
loop_
_entity.id
_entity.type
_entity.pdbx_description
1 polymer ?
#
loop_
_entity_poly.entity_id
_entity_poly.type
_entity_poly.pdbx_seq_one_letter_code
_entity_poly.pdbx_strand_id
1 'polypeptide(L)'
;LLAGDGALDNLRRHAMILLVGLKYRRLKSSSLQSLERGRPTEIDYFNGFIAQKGEELGVDCPINRRLTVMIKEIEGDKRSIKVANLYDTVFCAQKSARHSAKA
;
A
#
# COMPACT_ATOMS: atom_id res chain seq x y z
N LEU A 1 27.29 -4.35 -14.18
CA LEU A 1 26.90 -2.99 -13.75
C LEU A 1 26.91 -2.82 -12.22
N LEU A 2 26.53 -3.84 -11.44
CA LEU A 2 26.62 -3.82 -9.96
C LEU A 2 27.39 -5.04 -9.40
N ALA A 3 28.22 -5.70 -10.21
CA ALA A 3 28.98 -6.87 -9.79
C ALA A 3 30.42 -6.44 -9.46
N GLY A 4 30.94 -6.91 -8.32
CA GLY A 4 32.22 -6.52 -7.75
C GLY A 4 32.11 -6.24 -6.25
N ASP A 5 33.09 -6.69 -5.49
CA ASP A 5 33.15 -6.60 -4.02
C ASP A 5 34.16 -5.55 -3.53
N GLY A 6 34.66 -4.70 -4.43
CA GLY A 6 35.64 -3.66 -4.12
C GLY A 6 35.02 -2.44 -3.42
N ALA A 7 35.83 -1.69 -2.68
CA ALA A 7 35.40 -0.45 -2.02
C ALA A 7 34.84 0.60 -3.01
N LEU A 8 35.42 0.69 -4.21
CA LEU A 8 34.94 1.57 -5.29
C LEU A 8 33.59 1.10 -5.85
N ASP A 9 33.35 -0.21 -5.90
CA ASP A 9 32.08 -0.78 -6.37
C ASP A 9 30.97 -0.50 -5.36
N ASN A 10 31.27 -0.58 -4.06
CA ASN A 10 30.35 -0.18 -3.00
C ASN A 10 30.03 1.32 -3.05
N LEU A 11 31.04 2.17 -3.21
CA LEU A 11 30.82 3.63 -3.34
C LEU A 11 29.92 3.95 -4.55
N ARG A 12 30.20 3.32 -5.71
CA ARG A 12 29.36 3.47 -6.92
C ARG A 12 27.95 2.96 -6.71
N ARG A 13 27.77 1.81 -6.03
CA ARG A 13 26.45 1.27 -5.67
C ARG A 13 25.65 2.26 -4.84
N HIS A 14 26.23 2.80 -3.78
CA HIS A 14 25.57 3.78 -2.93
C HIS A 14 25.27 5.07 -3.67
N ALA A 15 26.19 5.58 -4.49
CA ALA A 15 25.94 6.76 -5.33
C ALA A 15 24.76 6.54 -6.29
N MET A 16 24.67 5.37 -6.93
CA MET A 16 23.54 5.02 -7.80
C MET A 16 22.21 4.94 -7.05
N ILE A 17 22.19 4.31 -5.87
CA ILE A 17 20.97 4.24 -5.03
C ILE A 17 20.53 5.65 -4.64
N LEU A 18 21.45 6.53 -4.25
CA LEU A 18 21.15 7.93 -3.92
C LEU A 18 20.60 8.68 -5.13
N LEU A 19 21.20 8.55 -6.31
CA LEU A 19 20.72 9.19 -7.53
C LEU A 19 19.31 8.74 -7.92
N VAL A 20 19.04 7.43 -7.88
CA VAL A 20 17.71 6.87 -8.14
C VAL A 20 16.72 7.36 -7.10
N GLY A 21 17.08 7.31 -5.81
CA GLY A 21 16.26 7.82 -4.72
C GLY A 21 15.90 9.29 -4.91
N LEU A 22 16.88 10.14 -5.22
CA LEU A 22 16.68 11.57 -5.47
C LEU A 22 15.78 11.82 -6.69
N LYS A 23 15.97 11.06 -7.78
CA LYS A 23 15.17 11.16 -9.01
C LYS A 23 13.70 10.81 -8.77
N TYR A 24 13.42 9.74 -8.01
CA TYR A 24 12.07 9.21 -7.83
C TYR A 24 11.43 9.55 -6.47
N ARG A 25 12.05 10.42 -5.65
CA ARG A 25 11.54 10.81 -4.31
C ARG A 25 10.13 11.39 -4.27
N ARG A 26 9.59 11.85 -5.41
CA ARG A 26 8.25 12.43 -5.53
C ARG A 26 7.26 11.53 -6.28
N LEU A 27 7.64 10.28 -6.57
CA LEU A 27 6.76 9.35 -7.26
C LEU A 27 5.53 9.05 -6.40
N LYS A 28 4.34 9.22 -6.97
CA LYS A 28 3.05 8.92 -6.33
C LYS A 28 2.33 7.84 -7.13
N SER A 29 1.59 6.96 -6.45
CA SER A 29 0.72 6.00 -7.13
C SER A 29 -0.39 6.71 -7.92
N SER A 30 -0.94 6.05 -8.93
CA SER A 30 -2.09 6.58 -9.69
C SER A 30 -3.27 6.86 -8.76
N SER A 31 -3.57 5.95 -7.84
CA SER A 31 -4.67 6.11 -6.89
C SER A 31 -4.46 7.32 -5.96
N LEU A 32 -3.25 7.54 -5.45
CA LEU A 32 -2.97 8.74 -4.64
C LEU A 32 -3.15 10.03 -5.45
N GLN A 33 -2.71 10.03 -6.71
CA GLN A 33 -2.93 11.17 -7.60
C GLN A 33 -4.42 11.41 -7.90
N SER A 34 -5.22 10.35 -8.04
CA SER A 34 -6.67 10.45 -8.22
C SER A 34 -7.34 11.03 -6.98
N LEU A 35 -6.97 10.56 -5.79
CA LEU A 35 -7.48 11.09 -4.52
C LEU A 35 -7.10 12.57 -4.33
N GLU A 36 -5.86 12.96 -4.61
CA GLU A 36 -5.41 14.36 -4.54
C GLU A 36 -6.16 15.28 -5.52
N ARG A 37 -6.77 14.71 -6.57
CA ARG A 37 -7.56 15.42 -7.59
C ARG A 37 -9.08 15.30 -7.35
N GLY A 38 -9.51 14.66 -6.26
CA GLY A 38 -10.93 14.41 -5.98
C GLY A 38 -11.62 13.52 -7.03
N ARG A 39 -10.86 12.61 -7.66
CA ARG A 39 -11.38 11.67 -8.66
C ARG A 39 -11.57 10.28 -8.05
N PRO A 40 -12.55 9.50 -8.55
CA PRO A 40 -12.66 8.08 -8.22
C PRO A 40 -11.36 7.33 -8.54
N THR A 41 -11.03 6.36 -7.70
CA THR A 41 -9.89 5.44 -7.86
C THR A 41 -10.33 4.10 -8.42
N GLU A 42 -9.38 3.25 -8.77
CA GLU A 42 -9.60 1.88 -9.24
C GLU A 42 -9.85 0.87 -8.10
N ILE A 43 -10.11 1.33 -6.87
CA ILE A 43 -10.16 0.47 -5.67
C ILE A 43 -11.18 -0.66 -5.76
N ASP A 44 -12.30 -0.44 -6.44
CA ASP A 44 -13.36 -1.44 -6.63
C ASP A 44 -12.87 -2.60 -7.49
N TYR A 45 -12.01 -2.34 -8.47
CA TYR A 45 -11.43 -3.35 -9.35
C TYR A 45 -10.23 -4.07 -8.72
N PHE A 46 -9.66 -3.53 -7.65
CA PHE A 46 -8.55 -4.13 -6.91
C PHE A 46 -9.06 -4.82 -5.63
N ASN A 47 -9.03 -4.11 -4.50
CA ASN A 47 -9.40 -4.67 -3.21
C ASN A 47 -10.90 -4.99 -3.14
N GLY A 48 -11.76 -4.21 -3.81
CA GLY A 48 -13.18 -4.50 -3.93
C GLY A 48 -13.45 -5.85 -4.59
N PHE A 49 -12.81 -6.09 -5.74
CA PHE A 49 -12.90 -7.35 -6.47
C PHE A 49 -12.43 -8.54 -5.62
N ILE A 50 -11.30 -8.41 -4.92
CA ILE A 50 -10.79 -9.48 -4.05
C ILE A 50 -11.79 -9.76 -2.92
N ALA A 51 -12.33 -8.72 -2.28
CA ALA A 51 -13.31 -8.88 -1.21
C ALA A 51 -14.59 -9.59 -1.70
N GLN A 52 -15.07 -9.21 -2.89
CA GLN A 52 -16.23 -9.84 -3.52
C GLN A 52 -15.96 -11.31 -3.86
N LYS A 53 -14.82 -11.61 -4.49
CA LYS A 53 -14.45 -12.99 -4.83
C LYS A 53 -14.20 -13.86 -3.61
N GLY A 54 -13.64 -13.30 -2.55
CA GLY A 54 -13.51 -13.99 -1.27
C GLY A 54 -14.87 -14.41 -0.73
N GLU A 55 -15.84 -13.50 -0.74
CA GLU A 55 -17.21 -13.77 -0.29
C GLU A 55 -17.90 -14.87 -1.11
N GLU A 56 -17.78 -14.83 -2.45
CA GLU A 56 -18.28 -15.88 -3.34
C GLU A 56 -17.68 -17.27 -3.06
N LEU A 57 -16.43 -17.31 -2.59
CA LEU A 57 -15.69 -18.55 -2.31
C LEU A 57 -15.70 -18.94 -0.83
N GLY A 58 -16.40 -18.20 0.04
CA GLY A 58 -16.40 -18.44 1.48
C GLY A 58 -15.08 -18.12 2.19
N VAL A 59 -14.21 -17.30 1.58
CA VAL A 59 -12.93 -16.85 2.13
C VAL A 59 -13.05 -15.42 2.63
N ASP A 60 -12.98 -15.23 3.95
CA ASP A 60 -13.07 -13.89 4.54
C ASP A 60 -11.86 -13.02 4.16
N CYS A 61 -12.16 -11.81 3.68
CA CYS A 61 -11.19 -10.84 3.17
C CYS A 61 -11.31 -9.49 3.91
N PRO A 62 -11.14 -9.46 5.24
CA PRO A 62 -11.52 -8.32 6.07
C PRO A 62 -10.65 -7.08 5.79
N ILE A 63 -9.36 -7.29 5.48
CA ILE A 63 -8.43 -6.20 5.12
C ILE A 63 -8.82 -5.55 3.80
N ASN A 64 -9.13 -6.35 2.78
CA ASN A 64 -9.52 -5.84 1.46
C ASN A 64 -10.83 -5.06 1.56
N ARG A 65 -11.82 -5.62 2.27
CA ARG A 65 -13.11 -4.95 2.50
C ARG A 65 -12.92 -3.62 3.22
N ARG A 66 -12.10 -3.59 4.28
CA ARG A 66 -11.84 -2.36 5.04
C ARG A 66 -11.10 -1.31 4.21
N LEU A 67 -10.12 -1.71 3.41
CA LEU A 67 -9.40 -0.81 2.51
C LEU A 67 -10.34 -0.18 1.48
N THR A 68 -11.21 -0.97 0.85
CA THR A 68 -12.20 -0.46 -0.11
C THR A 68 -13.08 0.61 0.51
N VAL A 69 -13.67 0.33 1.68
CA VAL A 69 -14.51 1.31 2.40
C VAL A 69 -13.73 2.58 2.75
N MET A 70 -12.51 2.43 3.27
CA MET A 70 -11.68 3.56 3.67
C MET A 70 -11.33 4.48 2.49
N ILE A 71 -11.01 3.92 1.33
CA ILE A 71 -10.72 4.72 0.13
C ILE A 71 -12.00 5.40 -0.39
N LYS A 72 -13.16 4.72 -0.35
CA LYS A 72 -14.45 5.36 -0.69
C LYS A 72 -14.82 6.51 0.25
N GLU A 73 -14.48 6.40 1.53
CA GLU A 73 -14.63 7.52 2.48
C GLU A 73 -13.73 8.71 2.11
N ILE A 74 -12.52 8.46 1.62
CA ILE A 74 -11.59 9.52 1.17
C ILE A 74 -12.06 10.13 -0.15
N GLU A 75 -12.52 9.33 -1.11
CA GLU A 75 -13.11 9.80 -2.38
C GLU A 75 -14.31 10.73 -2.15
N GLY A 76 -15.10 10.47 -1.09
CA GLY A 76 -16.26 11.28 -0.71
C GLY A 76 -15.98 12.37 0.32
N ASP A 77 -14.71 12.74 0.56
CA ASP A 77 -14.27 13.74 1.54
C ASP A 77 -14.74 13.50 3.00
N LYS A 78 -15.17 12.28 3.33
CA LYS A 78 -15.57 11.87 4.69
C LYS A 78 -14.37 11.51 5.57
N ARG A 79 -13.22 11.25 4.95
CA ARG A 79 -11.96 10.90 5.63
C ARG A 79 -10.79 11.63 4.97
N SER A 80 -9.87 12.13 5.79
CA SER A 80 -8.62 12.72 5.31
C SER A 80 -7.49 11.68 5.17
N ILE A 81 -6.58 11.91 4.22
CA ILE A 81 -5.39 11.09 4.02
C ILE A 81 -4.38 11.37 5.14
N LYS A 82 -4.31 10.49 6.14
CA LYS A 82 -3.41 10.60 7.29
C LYS A 82 -2.74 9.27 7.59
N VAL A 83 -1.52 9.31 8.12
CA VAL A 83 -0.79 8.12 8.60
C VAL A 83 -1.59 7.36 9.67
N ALA A 84 -2.39 8.08 10.45
CA ALA A 84 -3.29 7.49 11.44
C ALA A 84 -4.23 6.40 10.87
N ASN A 85 -4.59 6.49 9.58
CA ASN A 85 -5.44 5.49 8.91
C ASN A 85 -4.78 4.09 8.84
N LEU A 86 -3.46 3.99 8.96
CA LEU A 86 -2.76 2.71 8.98
C LEU A 86 -2.95 1.92 10.28
N TYR A 87 -3.43 2.57 11.34
CA TYR A 87 -3.70 1.95 12.64
C TYR A 87 -5.18 1.59 12.82
N ASP A 88 -5.88 1.37 11.72
CA ASP A 88 -7.25 0.84 11.75
C ASP A 88 -7.28 -0.51 12.49
N THR A 89 -8.30 -0.70 13.32
CA THR A 89 -8.42 -1.88 14.19
C THR A 89 -8.42 -3.18 13.41
N VAL A 90 -8.98 -3.19 12.20
CA VAL A 90 -8.99 -4.37 11.32
C VAL A 90 -7.57 -4.74 10.87
N PHE A 91 -6.72 -3.75 10.58
CA PHE A 91 -5.33 -3.97 10.16
C PHE A 91 -4.48 -4.50 11.32
N CYS A 92 -4.69 -3.97 12.52
CA CYS A 92 -3.98 -4.41 13.72
C CYS A 92 -4.39 -5.84 14.15
N ALA A 93 -5.69 -6.16 14.14
CA ALA A 93 -6.20 -7.46 14.54
C ALA A 93 -5.63 -8.60 13.66
N GLN A 94 -5.53 -8.38 12.35
CA GLN A 94 -4.97 -9.36 11.42
C GLN A 94 -3.47 -9.60 11.67
N LYS A 95 -2.71 -8.57 12.03
CA LYS A 95 -1.28 -8.70 12.35
C LYS A 95 -1.08 -9.60 13.58
N SER A 96 -1.92 -9.48 14.59
CA SER A 96 -1.88 -10.34 15.79
C SER A 96 -2.19 -11.80 15.46
N ALA A 97 -3.24 -12.05 14.67
CA ALA A 97 -3.64 -13.41 14.27
C ALA A 97 -2.54 -14.17 13.52
N ARG A 98 -1.74 -13.49 12.69
CA ARG A 98 -0.61 -14.12 11.96
C ARG A 98 0.60 -14.46 12.84
N HIS A 99 0.78 -13.77 13.97
CA HIS A 99 1.87 -14.10 14.89
C HIS A 99 1.50 -15.28 15.79
N SER A 100 0.23 -15.42 16.17
CA SER A 100 -0.24 -16.57 16.96
C SER A 100 -0.34 -17.87 16.15
N ALA A 101 -0.57 -17.82 14.84
CA ALA A 101 -0.67 -19.00 13.98
C ALA A 101 0.68 -19.56 13.48
N LYS A 102 1.81 -18.92 13.85
CA LYS A 102 3.18 -19.35 13.51
C LYS A 102 3.95 -19.94 14.70
N ALA A 103 3.31 -20.08 15.86
CA ALA A 103 3.82 -20.78 17.04
C ALA A 103 3.14 -22.15 17.14
#